data_AF-A0A6F8ZIZ9-F1
#
_entry.id   AF-A0A6F8ZIZ9-F1
#
_cell.length_a   1.000
_cell.length_b   1.000
_cell.length_c   1.000
_cell.angle_alpha   90.00
_cell.angle_beta   90.00
_cell.angle_gamma   90.00
#
_symmetry.space_group_name_H-M   'P 1'
#
loop_
_entity.id
_entity.type
_entity.pdbx_description
1 polymer ?
#
loop_
_entity_poly.entity_id
_entity_poly.type
_entity_poly.pdbx_seq_one_letter_code
_entity_poly.pdbx_strand_id
1 'polypeptide(L)'
;MVPEESRSNCRREAEVDGRRIGPGSRVRIRPARSQDVFDLLLTGRTATVESVEEDGEGILYLALTVDDDPGRDWGQARLIGHRFFYRADEVEPL
;
A
#
# COMPACT_ATOMS: atom_id res chain seq x y z
N MET A 1 -30.50 -12.51 7.94
CA MET A 1 -30.45 -11.37 7.01
C MET A 1 -29.04 -10.80 7.08
N VAL A 2 -28.16 -11.30 6.23
CA VAL A 2 -26.85 -10.71 5.93
C VAL A 2 -26.93 -10.34 4.45
N PRO A 3 -26.68 -9.09 4.06
CA PRO A 3 -26.92 -8.66 2.68
C PRO A 3 -25.92 -9.29 1.72
N GLU A 4 -26.44 -9.58 0.53
CA GLU A 4 -25.80 -10.15 -0.65
C GLU A 4 -24.78 -9.22 -1.30
N GLU A 5 -23.94 -9.81 -2.15
CA GLU A 5 -23.13 -9.20 -3.22
C GLU A 5 -21.84 -8.47 -2.81
N SER A 6 -20.76 -9.25 -2.65
CA SER A 6 -19.43 -8.78 -3.05
C SER A 6 -19.12 -9.37 -4.43
N ARG A 7 -19.51 -8.66 -5.49
CA ARG A 7 -18.94 -8.88 -6.82
C ARG A 7 -17.44 -8.67 -6.68
N SER A 8 -16.66 -9.75 -6.74
CA SER A 8 -15.20 -9.67 -6.86
C SER A 8 -14.84 -8.93 -8.14
N ASN A 9 -14.75 -7.61 -8.05
CA ASN A 9 -13.92 -6.85 -8.94
C ASN A 9 -12.49 -7.16 -8.50
N CYS A 10 -11.86 -8.11 -9.18
CA CYS A 10 -10.47 -8.50 -9.00
C CYS A 10 -9.53 -7.38 -9.47
N ARG A 11 -9.69 -6.17 -8.94
CA ARG A 11 -8.91 -4.99 -9.35
C ARG A 11 -7.51 -5.14 -8.78
N ARG A 12 -6.62 -5.70 -9.58
CA ARG A 12 -5.19 -5.87 -9.26
C ARG A 12 -4.40 -4.57 -9.35
N GLU A 13 -5.05 -3.50 -9.80
CA GLU A 13 -4.43 -2.23 -10.16
C GLU A 13 -5.25 -1.08 -9.56
N ALA A 14 -4.58 -0.22 -8.81
CA ALA A 14 -5.10 1.07 -8.38
C ALA A 14 -4.70 2.16 -9.37
N GLU A 15 -5.59 3.12 -9.59
CA GLU A 15 -5.24 4.32 -10.35
C GLU A 15 -4.88 5.42 -9.35
N VAL A 16 -3.66 5.95 -9.46
CA VAL A 16 -3.13 7.00 -8.58
C VAL A 16 -2.45 8.04 -9.44
N ASP A 17 -2.83 9.31 -9.27
CA ASP A 17 -2.31 10.43 -10.06
C ASP A 17 -2.40 10.18 -11.59
N GLY A 18 -3.45 9.47 -12.04
CA GLY A 18 -3.62 9.08 -13.45
C GLY A 18 -2.70 7.95 -13.94
N ARG A 19 -1.91 7.32 -13.05
CA ARG A 19 -1.11 6.12 -13.35
C ARG A 19 -1.73 4.88 -12.73
N ARG A 20 -1.76 3.78 -13.49
CA ARG A 20 -2.08 2.46 -12.95
C ARG A 20 -0.87 1.90 -12.21
N ILE A 21 -1.06 1.62 -10.93
CA ILE A 21 -0.09 0.95 -10.07
C ILE A 21 -0.68 -0.36 -9.56
N GLY A 22 0.09 -1.43 -9.70
CA GLY A 22 -0.26 -2.77 -9.25
C GLY A 22 0.88 -3.43 -8.48
N PRO A 23 0.74 -4.71 -8.10
CA PRO A 23 1.79 -5.45 -7.40
C PRO A 23 3.11 -5.42 -8.17
N GLY A 24 4.20 -5.10 -7.49
CA GLY A 24 5.54 -4.87 -8.05
C GLY A 24 5.83 -3.42 -8.43
N SER A 25 4.84 -2.53 -8.43
CA SER A 25 5.05 -1.11 -8.76
C SER A 25 5.71 -0.37 -7.61
N ARG A 26 6.56 0.61 -7.92
CA ARG A 26 7.19 1.48 -6.93
C ARG A 26 6.35 2.73 -6.70
N VAL A 27 6.18 3.06 -5.45
CA VAL A 27 5.46 4.25 -4.99
C VAL A 27 6.28 4.95 -3.92
N ARG A 28 6.00 6.22 -3.72
CA ARG A 28 6.56 7.03 -2.65
C ARG A 28 5.45 7.27 -1.63
N ILE A 29 5.73 7.01 -0.37
CA ILE A 29 4.76 7.23 0.71
C ILE A 29 4.70 8.74 0.96
N ARG A 30 3.51 9.33 0.75
CA ARG A 30 3.28 10.76 0.93
C ARG A 30 1.99 10.99 1.73
N PRO A 31 2.04 10.79 3.04
CA PRO A 31 0.88 10.87 3.89
C PRO A 31 0.35 12.30 3.92
N ALA A 32 -0.92 12.48 3.55
CA ALA A 32 -1.56 13.79 3.52
C ALA A 32 -1.82 14.33 4.94
N ARG A 33 -1.98 13.42 5.92
CA ARG A 33 -2.08 13.74 7.35
C ARG A 33 -1.06 12.91 8.12
N SER A 34 0.02 13.55 8.55
CA SER A 34 1.00 12.90 9.40
C SER A 34 0.43 12.71 10.80
N GLN A 35 0.06 11.47 11.12
CA GLN A 35 -0.61 11.13 12.37
C GLN A 35 0.31 10.42 13.37
N ASP A 36 1.47 9.90 12.93
CA ASP A 36 2.35 9.06 13.75
C ASP A 36 3.85 9.30 13.47
N VAL A 37 4.72 8.94 14.43
CA VAL A 37 6.18 9.07 14.28
C VAL A 37 6.73 8.25 13.10
N PHE A 38 6.13 7.10 12.82
CA PHE A 38 6.48 6.27 11.66
C PHE A 38 6.16 6.94 10.35
N ASP A 39 5.07 7.70 10.31
CA ASP A 39 4.63 8.41 9.13
C ASP A 39 5.63 9.51 8.76
N LEU A 40 6.13 10.27 9.74
CA LEU A 40 7.26 11.19 9.58
C LEU A 40 8.54 10.51 9.10
N LEU A 41 8.85 9.31 9.60
CA LEU A 41 10.07 8.57 9.24
C LEU A 41 10.00 7.97 7.83
N LEU A 42 8.80 7.53 7.42
CA LEU A 42 8.52 6.93 6.12
C LEU A 42 8.12 7.96 5.06
N THR A 43 7.80 9.19 5.46
CA THR A 43 7.47 10.28 4.54
C THR A 43 8.60 10.48 3.54
N GLY A 44 8.27 10.34 2.26
CA GLY A 44 9.22 10.49 1.17
C GLY A 44 10.14 9.29 0.96
N ARG A 45 9.93 8.17 1.65
CA ARG A 45 10.58 6.89 1.35
C ARG A 45 9.89 6.20 0.19
N THR A 46 10.67 5.40 -0.53
CA THR A 46 10.17 4.56 -1.62
C THR A 46 9.74 3.21 -1.08
N ALA A 47 8.57 2.76 -1.50
CA ALA A 47 8.02 1.46 -1.20
C ALA A 47 7.56 0.75 -2.48
N THR A 48 7.41 -0.55 -2.39
CA THR A 48 6.91 -1.40 -3.49
C THR A 48 5.55 -1.93 -3.10
N VAL A 49 4.58 -1.83 -4.01
CA VAL A 49 3.25 -2.43 -3.85
C VAL A 49 3.40 -3.94 -3.85
N GLU A 50 3.05 -4.61 -2.77
CA GLU A 50 2.96 -6.07 -2.69
C GLU A 50 1.61 -6.56 -3.21
N SER A 51 0.52 -5.87 -2.87
CA SER A 51 -0.84 -6.22 -3.26
C SER A 51 -1.78 -5.01 -3.19
N VAL A 52 -2.88 -5.11 -3.94
CA VAL A 52 -3.96 -4.10 -3.98
C VAL A 52 -5.23 -4.77 -3.47
N GLU A 53 -5.83 -4.21 -2.42
CA GLU A 53 -7.06 -4.69 -1.81
C GLU A 53 -8.15 -3.61 -1.90
N GLU A 54 -9.39 -4.01 -2.14
CA GLU A 54 -10.55 -3.11 -2.18
C GLU A 54 -11.46 -3.48 -1.00
N ASP A 55 -11.82 -2.49 -0.19
CA ASP A 55 -12.77 -2.70 0.92
C ASP A 55 -14.23 -2.67 0.42
N GLY A 56 -15.19 -3.06 1.25
CA GLY A 56 -16.62 -3.09 0.92
C GLY A 56 -17.21 -1.72 0.54
N GLU A 57 -16.54 -0.62 0.91
CA GLU A 57 -16.90 0.74 0.50
C GLU A 57 -16.30 1.15 -0.87
N GLY A 58 -15.53 0.28 -1.54
CA GLY A 58 -14.87 0.59 -2.81
C GLY A 58 -13.57 1.39 -2.67
N ILE A 59 -13.01 1.45 -1.46
CA ILE A 59 -11.75 2.12 -1.17
C ILE A 59 -10.59 1.17 -1.45
N LEU A 60 -9.61 1.64 -2.24
CA LEU A 60 -8.41 0.88 -2.58
C LEU A 60 -7.29 1.08 -1.54
N TYR A 61 -6.89 -0.01 -0.92
CA TYR A 61 -5.77 -0.14 -0.01
C TYR A 61 -4.60 -0.83 -0.70
N LEU A 62 -3.43 -0.23 -0.58
CA LEU A 62 -2.18 -0.73 -1.13
C LEU A 62 -1.35 -1.29 0.01
N ALA A 63 -1.05 -2.59 -0.04
CA ALA A 63 -0.06 -3.20 0.83
C ALA A 63 1.34 -2.86 0.29
N LEU A 64 2.08 -2.01 1.00
CA LEU A 64 3.39 -1.51 0.60
C LEU A 64 4.50 -2.13 1.45
N THR A 65 5.64 -2.40 0.82
CA THR A 65 6.88 -2.79 1.49
C THR A 65 7.95 -1.74 1.23
N VAL A 66 8.49 -1.13 2.28
CA VAL A 66 9.52 -0.08 2.17
C VAL A 66 10.85 -0.72 1.74
N ASP A 67 11.50 -0.14 0.74
CA ASP A 67 12.76 -0.72 0.20
C ASP A 67 13.94 -0.51 1.15
N ASP A 68 13.94 0.61 1.88
CA ASP A 68 14.99 1.03 2.82
C ASP A 68 14.79 0.52 4.26
N ASP A 69 13.89 -0.44 4.49
CA ASP A 69 13.69 -0.97 5.83
C ASP A 69 14.92 -1.80 6.26
N PRO A 70 15.67 -1.43 7.31
CA PRO A 70 16.84 -2.19 7.76
C PRO A 70 16.48 -3.61 8.26
N GLY A 71 15.18 -3.90 8.48
CA GLY A 71 14.66 -5.25 8.73
C GLY A 71 14.52 -6.11 7.47
N ARG A 72 14.64 -5.53 6.27
CA ARG A 72 14.67 -6.26 4.98
C ARG A 72 15.92 -7.13 4.84
N ASP A 73 17.03 -6.72 5.45
CA ASP A 73 18.32 -7.42 5.39
C ASP A 73 18.43 -8.60 6.39
N TRP A 74 17.50 -8.72 7.33
CA TRP A 74 17.39 -9.87 8.25
C TRP A 74 16.61 -11.01 7.57
N GLY A 75 17.00 -11.27 6.32
CA GLY A 75 16.41 -12.21 5.40
C GLY A 75 16.63 -13.65 5.84
N GLN A 76 15.68 -14.20 6.60
CA GLN A 76 15.37 -15.62 6.53
C GLN A 76 13.96 -15.96 7.01
N ALA A 77 13.38 -15.10 7.84
CA ALA A 77 11.99 -15.17 8.18
C ALA A 77 11.32 -13.97 7.50
N ARG A 78 10.59 -14.21 6.39
CA ARG A 78 9.63 -13.26 5.80
C ARG A 78 8.48 -13.03 6.79
N LEU A 79 8.82 -12.56 8.00
CA LEU A 79 7.89 -12.32 9.08
C LEU A 79 7.06 -11.13 8.64
N ILE A 80 5.88 -11.43 8.09
CA ILE A 80 4.53 -10.91 8.39
C ILE A 80 4.35 -9.47 8.96
N GLY A 81 5.36 -8.59 9.02
CA GLY A 81 5.39 -7.44 9.94
C GLY A 81 5.82 -6.08 9.38
N HIS A 82 6.24 -5.97 8.12
CA HIS A 82 6.64 -4.66 7.53
C HIS A 82 5.83 -4.31 6.27
N ARG A 83 4.58 -4.79 6.22
CA ARG A 83 3.61 -4.41 5.19
C ARG A 83 2.78 -3.27 5.74
N PHE A 84 2.93 -2.10 5.11
CA PHE A 84 2.17 -0.91 5.47
C PHE A 84 1.00 -0.77 4.52
N PHE A 85 -0.20 -0.62 5.08
CA PHE A 85 -1.41 -0.43 4.29
C PHE A 85 -1.67 1.07 4.16
N TYR A 86 -1.56 1.59 2.95
CA TYR A 86 -1.84 2.98 2.62
C TYR A 86 -2.95 3.07 1.59
N ARG A 87 -3.74 4.14 1.63
CA ARG A 87 -4.71 4.40 0.57
C ARG A 87 -3.99 4.77 -0.72
N ALA A 88 -4.61 4.44 -1.84
CA ALA A 88 -4.12 4.83 -3.16
C ALA A 88 -3.89 6.36 -3.29
N ASP A 89 -4.70 7.18 -2.61
CA ASP A 89 -4.58 8.65 -2.59
C ASP A 89 -3.40 9.18 -1.73
N GLU A 90 -2.83 8.36 -0.84
CA GLU A 90 -1.76 8.77 0.10
C GLU A 90 -0.36 8.35 -0.37
N VAL A 91 -0.25 7.92 -1.63
CA VAL A 91 0.98 7.47 -2.24
C VAL A 91 1.17 8.15 -3.58
N GLU A 92 2.42 8.36 -3.98
CA GLU A 92 2.76 8.92 -5.28
C GLU A 92 3.45 7.85 -6.14
N PRO A 93 2.96 7.51 -7.33
CA PRO A 93 3.61 6.56 -8.22
C PRO A 93 4.95 7.12 -8.73
N LEU A 94 5.99 6.29 -8.77
CA LEU A 94 7.30 6.64 -9.34
C LEU A 94 7.41 6.19 -10.81
#